data_AF-B9T8P3-F1
#
_entry.id   AF-B9T8P3-F1
#
_cell.length_a   1.000
_cell.length_b   1.000
_cell.length_c   1.000
_cell.angle_alpha   90.00
_cell.angle_beta   90.00
_cell.angle_gamma   90.00
#
_symmetry.space_group_name_H-M   'P 1'
#
loop_
_entity.id
_entity.type
_entity.pdbx_description
1 polymer ?
#
loop_
_entity_poly.entity_id
_entity_poly.type
_entity_poly.pdbx_seq_one_letter_code
_entity_poly.pdbx_strand_id
1 'polypeptide(L)' 'MPAHVRTALTQTSLSIPVLQGRVALGQWQGVFLFEHRHLPARRRVLMHVMGE' A
#
# COMPACT_ATOMS: atom_id res chain seq x y z
N MET A 1 -20.81 3.83 -4.76
CA MET A 1 -20.61 2.37 -4.90
C MET A 1 -19.37 1.95 -5.71
N PRO A 2 -18.94 2.61 -6.81
CA PRO A 2 -17.79 2.12 -7.62
C PRO A 2 -16.47 1.95 -6.87
N ALA A 3 -16.17 2.83 -5.91
CA ALA A 3 -14.91 2.79 -5.17
C ALA A 3 -14.73 1.54 -4.29
N HIS A 4 -15.82 0.98 -3.75
CA HIS A 4 -15.75 -0.23 -2.91
C HIS A 4 -15.39 -1.46 -3.75
N VAL A 5 -16.00 -1.61 -4.94
CA VAL A 5 -15.68 -2.69 -5.87
C VAL A 5 -14.24 -2.59 -6.33
N ARG A 6 -13.76 -1.39 -6.72
CA ARG A 6 -12.34 -1.20 -7.05
C ARG A 6 -11.41 -1.59 -5.91
N THR A 7 -11.73 -1.15 -4.69
CA THR A 7 -10.94 -1.47 -3.49
C THR A 7 -10.87 -2.99 -3.25
N ALA A 8 -11.98 -3.71 -3.43
CA ALA A 8 -12.01 -5.16 -3.26
C ALA A 8 -11.22 -5.92 -4.34
N LEU A 9 -11.12 -5.36 -5.55
CA LEU A 9 -10.40 -5.96 -6.68
C LEU A 9 -8.92 -5.56 -6.73
N THR A 10 -8.54 -4.49 -6.05
CA THR A 10 -7.14 -4.05 -5.94
C THR A 10 -6.52 -4.49 -4.62
N GLN A 11 -5.20 -4.61 -4.60
CA GLN A 11 -4.47 -4.91 -3.38
C GLN A 11 -4.52 -3.71 -2.41
N THR A 12 -4.99 -3.95 -1.18
CA THR A 12 -5.12 -2.93 -0.11
C THR A 12 -4.08 -3.07 1.00
N SER A 13 -3.31 -4.15 0.99
CA SER A 13 -2.21 -4.42 1.91
C SER A 13 -1.02 -5.01 1.14
N LEU A 14 0.18 -4.54 1.43
CA LEU A 14 1.42 -5.01 0.80
C LEU A 14 2.28 -5.68 1.87
N SER A 15 2.79 -6.86 1.56
CA SER A 15 3.90 -7.46 2.32
C SER A 15 5.18 -7.19 1.54
N ILE A 16 6.11 -6.46 2.15
CA ILE A 16 7.37 -6.05 1.50
C ILE A 16 8.52 -6.51 2.38
N PRO A 17 9.50 -7.29 1.85
CA PRO A 17 10.64 -7.71 2.63
C PRO A 17 11.50 -6.54 3.09
N VAL A 18 12.10 -6.68 4.27
CA VAL A 18 13.12 -5.78 4.79
C VAL A 18 14.42 -6.56 4.86
N LEU A 19 15.46 -6.09 4.18
CA LEU A 19 16.78 -6.69 4.14
C LEU A 19 17.80 -5.67 4.66
N GLN A 20 18.61 -6.06 5.65
CA GLN A 20 19.63 -5.18 6.25
C GLN A 20 19.06 -3.81 6.68
N GLY A 21 17.87 -3.81 7.28
CA GLY A 21 17.17 -2.61 7.74
C GLY A 21 16.60 -1.72 6.62
N ARG A 22 16.58 -2.19 5.36
CA ARG A 22 16.04 -1.42 4.22
C ARG A 22 14.90 -2.18 3.54
N VAL A 23 13.89 -1.45 3.11
CA VAL A 23 12.80 -2.01 2.30
C VAL A 23 13.37 -2.51 0.97
N ALA A 24 13.19 -3.79 0.68
CA ALA A 24 13.74 -4.44 -0.50
C ALA A 24 12.81 -4.30 -1.70
N LEU A 25 12.81 -3.10 -2.31
CA LEU A 25 12.15 -2.84 -3.58
C LEU A 25 13.12 -3.04 -4.75
N GLY A 26 12.63 -3.64 -5.84
CA GLY A 26 13.34 -3.65 -7.11
C GLY A 26 13.45 -2.24 -7.72
N GLN A 27 14.39 -2.07 -8.66
CA GLN A 27 14.71 -0.77 -9.28
C GLN A 27 13.50 -0.01 -9.84
N TRP A 28 12.46 -0.73 -10.26
CA TRP A 28 11.25 -0.17 -10.87
C TRP A 28 9.99 -0.33 -10.00
N GLN A 29 10.12 -0.83 -8.76
CA GLN A 29 8.99 -0.97 -7.87
C GLN A 29 8.72 0.34 -7.11
N GLY A 30 7.47 0.78 -7.14
CA GLY A 30 6.97 1.91 -6.36
C GLY A 30 5.78 1.49 -5.51
N VAL A 31 5.63 2.11 -4.34
CA VAL A 31 4.45 1.94 -3.48
C VAL A 31 3.54 3.12 -3.67
N PHE A 32 2.29 2.86 -4.06
CA PHE A 32 1.31 3.90 -4.39
C PHE A 32 0.08 3.81 -3.50
N LEU A 33 -0.38 4.97 -3.03
CA LEU A 33 -1.70 5.11 -2.44
C LEU A 33 -2.68 5.56 -3.54
N PHE A 34 -3.58 4.67 -3.94
CA PHE A 34 -4.55 4.98 -4.98
C PHE A 34 -5.93 5.34 -4.38
N GLU A 35 -6.29 6.63 -4.41
CA GLU A 35 -7.60 7.11 -3.96
C GLU A 35 -8.66 6.87 -5.04
N HIS A 36 -9.60 5.97 -4.75
CA HIS A 36 -10.69 5.65 -5.68
C HIS A 36 -11.90 6.57 -5.57
N ARG A 37 -12.03 7.38 -4.51
CA ARG A 37 -13.14 8.33 -4.34
C ARG A 37 -12.80 9.65 -5.03
N HIS A 38 -13.82 10.28 -5.60
CA HIS A 38 -13.66 11.60 -6.22
C HIS A 38 -13.48 12.73 -5.19
N LEU A 39 -14.08 12.56 -4.01
CA LEU A 39 -13.95 13.55 -2.94
C LEU A 39 -12.67 13.32 -2.14
N PRO A 40 -11.91 14.38 -1.83
CA PRO A 40 -10.72 14.28 -1.00
C PRO A 40 -11.05 13.73 0.38
N ALA A 41 -10.12 12.95 0.93
CA ALA A 41 -10.23 12.47 2.28
C ALA A 41 -8.85 12.21 2.89
N ARG A 42 -8.75 12.36 4.20
CA ARG A 42 -7.55 11.97 4.93
C ARG A 42 -7.46 10.44 4.96
N ARG A 43 -6.32 9.91 4.54
CA ARG A 43 -6.01 8.48 4.60
C ARG A 43 -4.99 8.20 5.68
N ARG A 44 -5.09 7.01 6.28
CA ARG A 44 -4.10 6.47 7.21
C ARG A 44 -3.57 5.18 6.62
N VAL A 45 -2.28 5.14 6.34
CA VAL A 45 -1.56 3.91 5.99
C VAL A 45 -0.94 3.38 7.27
N LEU A 46 -1.20 2.12 7.57
CA LEU A 46 -0.62 1.45 8.73
C LEU A 46 0.58 0.62 8.27
N MET A 47 1.66 0.70 9.03
CA MET A 47 2.86 -0.11 8.83
C MET A 47 3.08 -0.98 10.04
N HIS A 48 3.33 -2.26 9.80
CA HIS A 48 3.76 -3.22 10.80
C HIS A 48 5.03 -3.88 10.28
N VAL A 49 6.07 -3.91 11.11
CA VAL A 49 7.37 -4.50 10.79
C VAL A 49 7.67 -5.56 11.83
N MET A 50 8.08 -6.74 11.37
CA MET A 50 8.44 -7.88 12.21
C MET A 50 9.75 -8.46 11.68
N GLY A 51 10.64 -8.85 12.59
CA GLY A 51 11.96 -9.39 12.27
C GLY A 51 12.94 -9.18 13.42
N GLU A 52 14.14 -9.72 13.28
CA GLU A 52 15.29 -9.50 14.17
C GLU A 52 16.26 -8.49 13.55
#